data_AF-A0A522DTG8-F1
#
_entry.id   AF-A0A522DTG8-F1
#
_cell.length_a   1.000
_cell.length_b   1.000
_cell.length_c   1.000
_cell.angle_alpha   90.00
_cell.angle_beta   90.00
_cell.angle_gamma   90.00
#
_symmetry.space_group_name_H-M   'P 1'
#
loop_
_entity.id
_entity.type
_entity.pdbx_description
1 polymer ?
#
loop_
_entity_poly.entity_id
_entity_poly.type
_entity_poly.pdbx_seq_one_letter_code
_entity_poly.pdbx_strand_id
1 'polypeptide(L)'
;MRYNPKKSQSSLVKHPAEPASELTVDQVDDAINHPTHYTSHPSGVECITVVEHFGFNVGSTIKYLWRCGLKGGSTKQDRLTDLRKAEWYVKREIQRIEKIQQIENSR
;
A
#
# COMPACT_ATOMS: atom_id res chain seq x y z
N MET A 1 -5.75 -63.74 31.85
CA MET A 1 -6.92 -64.59 31.55
C MET A 1 -8.04 -63.70 31.00
N ARG A 2 -8.32 -63.84 29.69
CA ARG A 2 -9.56 -63.50 28.95
C ARG A 2 -10.03 -62.04 28.79
N TYR A 3 -10.71 -61.86 27.67
CA TYR A 3 -11.11 -60.69 26.91
C TYR A 3 -12.55 -60.19 27.26
N ASN A 4 -12.82 -58.93 26.90
CA ASN A 4 -14.04 -58.06 26.84
C ASN A 4 -15.35 -58.78 26.36
N PRO A 5 -16.62 -58.22 26.30
CA PRO A 5 -17.08 -56.82 26.21
C PRO A 5 -18.49 -56.44 26.79
N LYS A 6 -18.89 -55.14 26.71
CA LYS A 6 -20.17 -54.66 26.10
C LYS A 6 -20.33 -53.12 26.18
N LYS A 7 -20.63 -52.52 25.02
CA LYS A 7 -21.10 -51.13 24.77
C LYS A 7 -22.63 -51.02 24.97
N SER A 8 -23.16 -49.81 25.21
CA SER A 8 -24.47 -49.27 24.72
C SER A 8 -24.98 -48.17 25.69
N GLN A 9 -24.81 -46.86 25.43
CA GLN A 9 -25.70 -45.94 24.67
C GLN A 9 -26.47 -44.95 25.59
N SER A 10 -26.71 -43.76 25.04
CA SER A 10 -27.69 -42.72 25.43
C SER A 10 -27.24 -41.64 26.42
N SER A 11 -26.83 -40.48 25.88
CA SER A 11 -26.95 -39.18 26.57
C SER A 11 -27.76 -38.22 25.70
N LEU A 12 -29.03 -38.04 26.06
CA LEU A 12 -29.92 -36.99 25.59
C LEU A 12 -29.62 -35.69 26.34
N VAL A 13 -29.21 -34.64 25.65
CA VAL A 13 -29.34 -33.25 26.12
C VAL A 13 -29.85 -32.38 24.96
N LYS A 14 -30.90 -31.60 25.26
CA LYS A 14 -31.66 -30.73 24.35
C LYS A 14 -30.94 -29.38 24.11
N HIS A 15 -31.16 -28.84 22.92
CA HIS A 15 -30.84 -27.51 22.33
C HIS A 15 -31.06 -26.29 23.27
N PRO A 16 -30.55 -25.05 23.01
CA PRO A 16 -30.47 -24.39 21.68
C PRO A 16 -29.35 -23.32 21.45
N ALA A 17 -29.47 -22.63 20.31
CA ALA A 17 -28.94 -21.33 19.92
C ALA A 17 -27.75 -21.32 18.93
N GLU A 18 -28.06 -20.90 17.69
CA GLU A 18 -27.09 -20.29 16.78
C GLU A 18 -26.42 -19.07 17.43
N PRO A 19 -25.21 -18.72 16.97
CA PRO A 19 -24.92 -17.30 16.73
C PRO A 19 -24.59 -17.08 15.25
N ALA A 20 -25.43 -16.27 14.61
CA ALA A 20 -25.03 -15.45 13.49
C ALA A 20 -24.07 -14.35 14.01
N SER A 21 -22.78 -14.48 13.74
CA SER A 21 -21.75 -13.42 13.77
C SER A 21 -20.44 -14.11 13.43
N GLU A 22 -19.63 -13.73 12.45
CA GLU A 22 -19.21 -12.38 12.13
C GLU A 22 -18.55 -12.51 10.75
N LEU A 23 -19.07 -11.80 9.74
CA LEU A 23 -18.32 -11.63 8.51
C LEU A 23 -17.09 -10.80 8.89
N THR A 24 -15.95 -11.46 9.08
CA THR A 24 -14.66 -10.78 9.09
C THR A 24 -14.54 -10.16 7.70
N VAL A 25 -14.86 -8.88 7.60
CA VAL A 25 -14.55 -8.07 6.44
C VAL A 25 -13.04 -8.07 6.37
N ASP A 26 -12.49 -9.01 5.61
CA ASP A 26 -11.15 -8.90 5.08
C ASP A 26 -11.08 -7.49 4.50
N GLN A 27 -10.31 -6.62 5.16
CA GLN A 27 -9.89 -5.35 4.60
C GLN A 27 -9.01 -5.73 3.42
N VAL A 28 -9.66 -6.04 2.31
CA VAL A 28 -9.02 -6.21 1.01
C VAL A 28 -8.42 -4.85 0.74
N ASP A 29 -7.11 -4.72 0.96
CA ASP A 29 -6.32 -3.60 0.46
C ASP A 29 -6.76 -3.40 -0.99
N ASP A 30 -7.55 -2.37 -1.23
CA ASP A 30 -7.92 -2.02 -2.58
C ASP A 30 -6.66 -1.47 -3.23
N ALA A 31 -5.90 -2.38 -3.83
CA ALA A 31 -4.62 -2.09 -4.46
C ALA A 31 -4.75 -1.04 -5.57
N ILE A 32 -5.98 -0.75 -6.01
CA ILE A 32 -6.29 0.22 -7.05
C ILE A 32 -6.72 1.55 -6.41
N ASN A 33 -7.71 1.53 -5.51
CA ASN A 33 -8.30 2.77 -5.01
C ASN A 33 -7.58 3.34 -3.79
N HIS A 34 -7.06 2.49 -2.89
CA HIS A 34 -6.41 2.95 -1.65
C HIS A 34 -5.22 2.06 -1.26
N PRO A 35 -4.11 2.06 -2.01
CA PRO A 35 -2.95 1.28 -1.61
C PRO A 35 -2.43 1.81 -0.26
N THR A 36 -2.36 0.95 0.76
CA THR A 36 -1.91 1.29 2.14
C THR A 36 -0.65 2.14 2.18
N HIS A 37 0.28 1.92 1.26
CA HIS A 37 1.56 2.64 1.16
C HIS A 37 1.45 4.08 0.63
N TYR A 38 0.26 4.57 0.26
CA TYR A 38 -0.02 5.96 -0.11
C TYR A 38 -1.02 6.66 0.81
N THR A 39 -1.74 5.91 1.66
CA THR A 39 -2.73 6.43 2.62
C THR A 39 -2.20 6.48 4.07
N SER A 40 -1.05 5.84 4.35
CA SER A 40 -0.46 5.77 5.70
C SER A 40 0.41 6.97 6.09
N HIS A 41 0.38 8.07 5.33
CA HIS A 41 1.18 9.25 5.68
C HIS A 41 0.59 9.95 6.92
N PRO A 42 1.40 10.40 7.90
CA PRO A 42 0.90 10.98 9.15
C PRO A 42 -0.01 12.22 8.99
N SER A 43 -0.01 12.84 7.81
CA SER A 43 -0.90 13.98 7.50
C SER A 43 -2.35 13.57 7.23
N GLY A 44 -2.66 12.30 6.99
CA GLY A 44 -4.00 11.84 6.60
C GLY A 44 -4.44 12.28 5.19
N VAL A 45 -3.52 12.84 4.40
CA VAL A 45 -3.76 13.27 3.01
C VAL A 45 -3.31 12.15 2.08
N GLU A 46 -4.12 11.82 1.07
CA GLU A 46 -3.71 10.83 0.07
C GLU A 46 -2.68 11.44 -0.88
N CYS A 47 -1.61 10.69 -1.19
CA CYS A 47 -0.57 11.15 -2.10
C CYS A 47 -1.13 11.65 -3.45
N ILE A 48 -2.21 11.04 -3.96
CA ILE A 48 -2.82 11.40 -5.25
C ILE A 48 -3.34 12.84 -5.26
N THR A 49 -3.98 13.28 -4.17
CA THR A 49 -4.54 14.65 -4.02
C THR A 49 -3.47 15.74 -4.11
N VAL A 50 -2.21 15.39 -3.87
CA VAL A 50 -1.08 16.30 -4.03
C VAL A 50 -0.51 16.18 -5.44
N VAL A 51 -0.18 14.96 -5.89
CA VAL A 51 0.59 14.78 -7.12
C VAL A 51 -0.18 15.07 -8.41
N GLU A 52 -1.52 15.07 -8.38
CA GLU A 52 -2.35 15.41 -9.54
C GLU A 52 -2.19 16.86 -10.01
N HIS A 53 -1.74 17.76 -9.12
CA HIS A 53 -1.50 19.17 -9.44
C HIS A 53 -0.12 19.43 -10.06
N PHE A 54 0.68 18.40 -10.30
CA PHE A 54 2.03 18.52 -10.82
C PHE A 54 2.19 17.82 -12.17
N GLY A 55 3.14 18.32 -12.97
CA GLY A 55 3.57 17.62 -14.18
C GLY A 55 4.17 16.24 -13.86
N PHE A 56 4.19 15.35 -14.85
CA PHE A 56 4.56 13.94 -14.69
C PHE A 56 5.87 13.70 -13.93
N ASN A 57 6.94 14.45 -14.24
CA ASN A 57 8.23 14.28 -13.57
C ASN A 57 8.14 14.69 -12.09
N VAL A 58 7.59 15.87 -11.81
CA VAL A 58 7.47 16.40 -10.45
C VAL A 58 6.52 15.55 -9.60
N GLY A 59 5.36 15.18 -10.13
CA GLY A 59 4.42 14.28 -9.46
C GLY A 59 5.04 12.91 -9.18
N SER A 60 5.83 12.36 -10.11
CA SER A 60 6.57 11.12 -9.88
C SER A 60 7.63 11.27 -8.80
N THR A 61 8.40 12.36 -8.78
CA THR A 61 9.36 12.68 -7.72
C THR A 61 8.68 12.69 -6.36
N ILE A 62 7.60 13.45 -6.21
CA ILE A 62 6.83 13.54 -4.96
C ILE A 62 6.36 12.16 -4.54
N LYS A 63 5.77 11.36 -5.45
CA LYS A 63 5.33 9.99 -5.16
C LYS A 63 6.43 9.08 -4.62
N TYR A 64 7.67 9.21 -5.10
CA TYR A 64 8.81 8.42 -4.60
C TYR A 64 9.30 8.93 -3.23
N LEU A 65 9.34 10.24 -3.03
CA LEU A 65 9.67 10.83 -1.73
C LEU A 65 8.61 10.47 -0.67
N TRP A 66 7.33 10.56 -1.04
CA TRP A 66 6.19 10.27 -0.19
C TRP A 66 6.20 8.84 0.34
N ARG A 67 6.47 7.86 -0.52
CA ARG A 67 6.48 6.44 -0.13
C ARG A 67 7.75 6.00 0.59
N CYS A 68 8.80 6.84 0.62
CA CYS A 68 10.12 6.45 1.08
C CYS A 68 10.07 6.01 2.54
N GLY A 69 10.27 4.71 2.78
CA GLY A 69 10.19 4.12 4.13
C GLY A 69 8.79 3.68 4.56
N LEU A 70 7.76 3.85 3.72
CA LEU A 70 6.38 3.40 3.95
C LEU A 70 6.04 2.09 3.23
N LYS A 71 6.63 1.82 2.06
CA LYS A 71 6.27 0.64 1.25
C LYS A 71 7.04 -0.61 1.70
N GLY A 72 6.37 -1.53 2.43
CA GLY A 72 6.66 -2.98 2.49
C GLY A 72 8.05 -3.43 2.98
N GLY A 73 8.93 -2.49 3.30
CA GLY A 73 10.31 -2.73 3.71
C GLY A 73 10.93 -1.38 4.06
N SER A 74 11.01 -1.06 5.35
CA SER A 74 11.71 0.15 5.82
C SER A 74 13.23 -0.02 5.83
N THR A 75 13.74 -0.94 4.99
CA THR A 75 15.18 -1.21 4.91
C THR A 75 15.91 0.02 4.37
N LYS A 76 17.21 0.10 4.64
CA LYS A 76 18.04 1.14 4.02
C LYS A 76 18.03 1.04 2.49
N GLN A 77 17.95 -0.18 1.95
CA GLN A 77 18.02 -0.42 0.51
C GLN A 77 16.74 0.02 -0.23
N ASP A 78 15.57 -0.22 0.36
CA ASP A 78 14.29 0.21 -0.22
C ASP A 78 14.19 1.73 -0.24
N ARG A 79 14.53 2.38 0.88
CA ARG A 79 14.62 3.84 0.97
C ARG A 79 15.59 4.42 -0.06
N LEU A 80 16.79 3.84 -0.19
CA LEU A 80 17.76 4.28 -1.20
C LEU A 80 17.21 4.11 -2.62
N THR A 81 16.41 3.07 -2.87
CA THR A 81 15.80 2.84 -4.19
C THR A 81 14.78 3.91 -4.52
N ASP A 82 13.90 4.28 -3.57
CA ASP A 82 12.94 5.37 -3.78
C ASP A 82 13.62 6.72 -3.95
N LEU A 83 14.66 7.01 -3.15
CA LEU A 83 15.47 8.23 -3.28
C LEU A 83 16.15 8.33 -4.65
N ARG A 84 16.75 7.24 -5.15
CA ARG A 84 17.37 7.21 -6.48
C ARG A 84 16.35 7.41 -7.60
N LYS A 85 15.13 6.87 -7.45
CA LYS A 85 14.05 7.09 -8.42
C LYS A 85 13.58 8.55 -8.40
N ALA A 86 13.43 9.15 -7.21
CA ALA A 86 13.12 10.57 -7.09
C ALA A 86 14.20 11.44 -7.78
N GLU A 87 15.48 11.16 -7.52
CA GLU A 87 16.61 11.84 -8.16
C GLU A 87 16.55 11.74 -9.70
N TRP A 88 16.24 10.55 -10.23
CA TRP A 88 16.10 10.33 -11.67
C TRP A 88 15.03 11.22 -12.31
N TYR A 89 13.85 11.35 -11.66
CA TYR A 89 12.78 12.21 -12.15
C TYR A 89 13.12 13.70 -12.02
N VAL A 90 13.83 14.12 -10.97
CA VAL A 90 14.32 15.49 -10.83
C VAL A 90 15.27 15.86 -11.98
N LYS A 91 16.24 14.99 -12.29
CA LYS A 91 17.19 15.23 -13.40
C LYS A 91 16.48 15.43 -14.73
N ARG A 92 15.42 14.66 -14.99
CA ARG A 92 14.61 14.79 -16.21
C ARG A 92 13.82 16.08 -16.26
N GLU A 93 13.30 16.53 -15.12
CA GLU A 93 12.58 17.79 -15.05
C GLU A 93 13.51 18.99 -15.31
N ILE A 94 14.72 18.94 -14.74
CA ILE A 94 15.77 19.92 -15.04
C ILE A 94 16.06 19.96 -16.54
N GLN A 95 16.35 18.81 -17.16
CA GLN A 95 16.61 18.73 -18.61
C GLN A 95 15.44 19.27 -19.45
N ARG A 96 14.20 19.02 -19.03
CA ARG A 96 13.00 19.54 -19.72
C ARG A 96 12.96 21.06 -19.68
N ILE A 97 13.20 21.65 -18.51
CA ILE A 97 13.20 23.10 -18.31
C ILE A 97 14.36 23.76 -19.07
N GLU A 98 15.56 23.20 -18.99
CA GLU A 98 16.74 23.68 -19.74
C GLU A 98 16.47 23.71 -21.24
N LYS A 99 15.85 22.66 -21.79
CA LYS A 99 15.48 22.59 -23.20
C LYS A 99 14.47 23.68 -23.59
N ILE A 100 13.47 23.93 -22.74
CA ILE A 100 12.48 24.98 -22.99
C ILE A 100 13.16 26.35 -22.99
N GLN A 101 14.02 26.62 -22.00
CA GLN A 101 14.78 27.86 -21.91
C GLN A 101 15.66 28.09 -23.14
N GLN A 102 16.33 27.05 -23.66
CA GLN A 102 17.13 27.13 -24.88
C GLN A 102 16.28 27.51 -26.10
N ILE A 103 15.07 26.95 -26.21
CA ILE A 103 14.14 27.27 -27.31
C ILE A 103 13.66 28.71 -27.20
N GLU A 104 13.33 29.17 -25.99
CA GLU A 104 12.88 30.54 -25.74
C GLU A 104 13.98 31.56 -26.05
N ASN A 105 15.22 31.28 -25.67
CA ASN A 105 16.37 32.15 -25.95
C ASN A 105 16.77 32.19 -27.44
N SER A 106 16.28 31.24 -28.24
CA SER A 106 16.56 31.15 -29.68
C SER A 106 15.47 31.79 -30.55
N ARG A 107 14.42 32.34 -29.93
CA ARG A 107 13.33 33.07 -30.59
C ARG A 107 13.56 34.58 -30.51
#